data_AF-A0A970KGP7-F1
#
_entry.id   AF-A0A970KGP7-F1
#
_cell.length_a   1.000
_cell.length_b   1.000
_cell.length_c   1.000
_cell.angle_alpha   90.00
_cell.angle_beta   90.00
_cell.angle_gamma   90.00
#
_symmetry.space_group_name_H-M   'P 1'
#
loop_
_entity.id
_entity.type
_entity.pdbx_description
1 polymer ?
#
loop_
_entity_poly.entity_id
_entity_poly.type
_entity_poly.pdbx_seq_one_letter_code
_entity_poly.pdbx_strand_id
1 'polypeptide(L)' 'MESFIMTQKDAERHHIVKKCLEGSLTVREAAEILRLSERQIYRLKAGVKKLGAKAIPHKNRGRKPSHALTPEIEE' A
#
# COMPACT_ATOMS: atom_id res chain seq x y z
N MET A 1 1.53 -1.27 -20.58
CA MET A 1 1.86 -0.61 -19.29
C MET A 1 0.85 -1.08 -18.27
N GLU A 2 1.27 -1.81 -17.24
CA GLU A 2 0.34 -2.37 -16.24
C GLU A 2 -0.21 -1.25 -15.33
N SER A 3 -1.50 -0.95 -15.47
CA SER A 3 -2.23 0.06 -14.69
C SER A 3 -2.77 -0.52 -13.39
N PHE A 4 -2.68 0.24 -12.29
CA PHE A 4 -3.21 -0.16 -10.98
C PHE A 4 -4.10 0.95 -10.39
N ILE A 5 -5.10 0.56 -9.60
CA ILE A 5 -6.07 1.49 -9.03
C ILE A 5 -5.54 2.08 -7.71
N MET A 6 -5.23 3.37 -7.72
CA MET A 6 -4.75 4.12 -6.57
C MET A 6 -5.84 5.07 -6.05
N THR A 7 -6.09 5.06 -4.73
CA THR A 7 -6.96 6.07 -4.10
C THR A 7 -6.15 7.27 -3.64
N GLN A 8 -6.81 8.38 -3.31
CA GLN A 8 -6.16 9.55 -2.72
C GLN A 8 -5.38 9.19 -1.44
N LYS A 9 -5.96 8.34 -0.58
CA LYS A 9 -5.31 7.83 0.63
C LYS A 9 -4.05 7.01 0.34
N ASP A 10 -4.02 6.29 -0.78
CA ASP A 10 -2.85 5.52 -1.19
C ASP A 10 -1.75 6.45 -1.73
N ALA A 11 -2.12 7.52 -2.45
CA ALA A 11 -1.18 8.54 -2.89
C ALA A 11 -0.53 9.26 -1.70
N GLU A 12 -1.33 9.65 -0.70
CA GLU A 12 -0.84 10.23 0.56
C GLU A 12 0.09 9.27 1.31
N ARG A 13 -0.31 8.00 1.43
CA ARG A 13 0.52 6.98 2.07
C ARG A 13 1.85 6.80 1.32
N HIS A 14 1.82 6.77 0.00
CA HIS A 14 3.04 6.70 -0.82
C HIS A 14 3.95 7.89 -0.54
N HIS A 15 3.41 9.10 -0.48
CA HIS A 15 4.16 10.33 -0.19
C HIS A 15 4.85 10.29 1.17
N ILE A 16 4.14 9.91 2.23
CA ILE A 16 4.72 9.77 3.58
C ILE A 16 5.84 8.72 3.59
N VAL A 17 5.62 7.57 2.95
CA VAL A 17 6.62 6.49 2.90
C VAL A 17 7.85 6.94 2.09
N LYS A 18 7.66 7.71 1.01
CA LYS A 18 8.74 8.28 0.20
C LYS A 18 9.60 9.24 1.01
N LYS A 19 8.99 10.17 1.75
CA LYS A 19 9.70 11.06 2.69
C LYS A 19 10.49 10.27 3.75
N CYS A 20 9.94 9.15 4.21
CA CYS A 20 10.64 8.28 5.16
C CYS A 20 11.82 7.49 4.52
N LEU A 21 11.77 7.26 3.20
CA LEU A 21 12.90 6.69 2.45
C LEU A 21 13.98 7.73 2.16
N GLU A 22 13.59 8.99 1.92
CA GLU A 22 14.47 10.13 1.68
C GLU A 22 15.12 10.66 2.98
N GLY A 23 14.71 10.14 4.14
CA GLY A 23 15.27 10.53 5.44
C GLY A 23 14.66 11.80 6.05
N SER A 24 13.70 12.43 5.36
CA SER A 24 12.99 13.62 5.85
C SER A 24 11.96 13.32 6.94
N LEU A 25 11.56 12.05 7.09
CA LEU A 25 10.70 11.57 8.18
C LEU A 25 11.28 10.30 8.79
N THR A 26 11.23 10.20 10.11
CA THR A 26 11.53 8.95 10.82
C THR A 26 10.42 7.92 10.63
N VAL A 27 10.74 6.65 10.91
CA VAL A 27 9.75 5.56 10.84
C VAL A 27 8.62 5.76 11.86
N ARG A 28 8.96 6.27 13.06
CA ARG A 28 8.01 6.56 14.13
C ARG A 28 7.05 7.68 13.76
N GLU A 29 7.55 8.81 13.23
CA GLU A 29 6.68 9.90 12.77
C GLU A 29 5.75 9.45 11.64
N ALA A 30 6.26 8.66 10.68
CA ALA A 30 5.43 8.10 9.62
C ALA A 30 4.36 7.14 10.16
N ALA A 31 4.68 6.36 11.20
CA ALA A 31 3.75 5.47 11.89
C ALA A 31 2.62 6.25 12.56
N GLU A 32 2.95 7.35 13.25
CA GLU A 32 1.97 8.25 13.87
C GLU A 32 1.06 8.92 12.84
N ILE A 33 1.63 9.51 11.79
CA ILE A 33 0.87 10.20 10.73
C ILE A 33 -0.10 9.24 10.04
N LEU A 34 0.36 8.03 9.71
CA LEU A 34 -0.44 7.03 9.00
C LEU A 34 -1.32 6.20 9.93
N ARG A 35 -1.20 6.36 11.26
CA ARG A 35 -1.84 5.52 12.28
C ARG A 35 -1.59 4.04 12.04
N LEU A 36 -0.34 3.70 11.75
CA LEU A 36 0.15 2.33 11.51
C LEU A 36 1.23 2.00 12.53
N SER A 37 1.52 0.72 12.71
CA SER A 37 2.70 0.29 13.46
C SER A 37 3.99 0.54 12.67
N GLU A 38 5.11 0.74 13.37
CA GLU A 38 6.43 0.86 12.74
C GLU A 38 6.76 -0.34 11.84
N ARG A 39 6.36 -1.56 12.25
CA ARG A 39 6.51 -2.78 11.42
C ARG A 39 5.82 -2.65 10.07
N GLN A 40 4.62 -2.06 10.03
CA GLN A 40 3.92 -1.80 8.77
C GLN A 40 4.65 -0.76 7.93
N ILE A 41 5.22 0.28 8.55
CA ILE A 41 6.04 1.27 7.83
C ILE A 41 7.29 0.61 7.23
N TYR A 42 8.02 -0.22 7.98
CA TYR A 42 9.15 -0.98 7.43
C TYR A 42 8.75 -1.86 6.24
N ARG A 43 7.61 -2.56 6.34
CA ARG A 43 7.06 -3.37 5.25
C ARG A 43 6.72 -2.52 4.02
N LEU A 44 6.09 -1.36 4.21
CA LEU A 44 5.77 -0.43 3.14
C LEU A 44 7.03 0.13 2.50
N LYS A 45 8.04 0.54 3.28
CA LYS A 45 9.35 0.98 2.77
C LYS A 45 10.00 -0.10 1.91
N ALA A 46 10.03 -1.35 2.38
CA ALA A 46 10.58 -2.46 1.62
C ALA A 46 9.81 -2.73 0.33
N GLY A 47 8.48 -2.62 0.36
CA GLY A 47 7.63 -2.74 -0.83
C GLY A 47 7.89 -1.63 -1.84
N VAL A 48 7.90 -0.36 -1.40
CA VAL A 48 8.13 0.80 -2.26
C VAL A 48 9.53 0.81 -2.86
N LYS A 49 10.56 0.34 -2.13
CA LYS A 49 11.91 0.14 -2.71
C LYS A 49 11.92 -0.85 -3.88
N LYS A 50 11.07 -1.88 -3.84
CA LYS A 50 11.04 -2.95 -4.85
C LYS A 50 10.10 -2.65 -6.02
N LEU A 51 8.93 -2.07 -5.74
CA LEU A 51 7.82 -1.94 -6.70
C LEU A 51 7.37 -0.48 -6.92
N GLY A 52 7.99 0.48 -6.23
CA GLY A 52 7.56 1.88 -6.24
C GLY A 52 6.13 2.06 -5.71
N ALA A 53 5.38 2.97 -6.33
CA ALA A 53 3.99 3.28 -5.94
C ALA A 53 3.04 2.07 -6.00
N LYS A 54 3.35 1.05 -6.82
CA LYS A 54 2.57 -0.20 -6.91
C LYS A 54 2.49 -0.97 -5.59
N ALA A 55 3.41 -0.72 -4.66
CA ALA A 55 3.44 -1.41 -3.36
C ALA A 55 2.35 -0.95 -2.38
N ILE A 56 1.72 0.21 -2.62
CA ILE A 56 0.79 0.84 -1.67
C ILE A 56 -0.65 0.35 -1.83
N PRO A 57 -1.23 0.28 -3.04
CA PRO A 57 -2.58 -0.23 -3.20
C PRO A 57 -2.74 -1.65 -2.66
N HIS A 58 -3.95 -1.97 -2.24
CA HIS A 58 -4.27 -3.34 -1.85
C HIS A 58 -4.05 -4.30 -3.02
N LYS A 59 -3.32 -5.39 -2.81
CA LYS A 59 -2.91 -6.32 -3.88
C LYS A 59 -4.08 -7.02 -4.59
N ASN A 60 -5.21 -7.18 -3.90
CA ASN A 60 -6.43 -7.74 -4.50
C ASN A 60 -7.33 -6.66 -5.14
N ARG A 61 -6.95 -5.37 -5.11
CA ARG A 61 -7.80 -4.34 -5.71
C ARG A 61 -7.80 -4.46 -7.22
N GLY A 62 -9.00 -4.53 -7.81
CA GLY A 62 -9.17 -4.75 -9.25
C GLY A 62 -8.91 -6.19 -9.69
N ARG A 63 -8.77 -7.15 -8.76
CA ARG A 63 -8.57 -8.57 -9.07
C ARG A 63 -9.60 -9.42 -8.34
N LYS A 64 -10.23 -10.37 -9.05
CA LYS A 64 -11.06 -11.41 -8.43
C LYS A 64 -10.16 -12.36 -7.60
N PRO A 65 -10.45 -12.57 -6.30
CA PRO A 65 -9.75 -13.57 -5.49
C PRO A 65 -9.84 -14.97 -6.11
N SER A 66 -8.82 -15.80 -5.91
CA SER A 66 -8.81 -17.19 -6.42
C SER A 66 -9.92 -18.07 -5.83
N HIS A 67 -10.38 -17.73 -4.63
CA HIS A 67 -11.43 -18.45 -3.89
C HIS A 67 -12.75 -17.67 -3.85
N ALA A 68 -12.93 -16.68 -4.73
CA ALA A 68 -14.23 -16.03 -4.84
C ALA A 68 -15.25 -17.04 -5.40
N LEU A 69 -16.43 -17.10 -4.78
CA LEU A 69 -17.53 -17.96 -5.22
C LEU A 69 -17.86 -17.67 -6.70
N THR A 70 -18.30 -18.70 -7.40
CA THR A 70 -18.87 -18.49 -8.73
C THR A 70 -20.24 -17.82 -8.57
N PRO A 71 -20.67 -16.98 -9.53
CA PRO A 71 -21.97 -16.32 -9.48
C PRO A 71 -23.15 -17.28 -9.31
N GLU A 72 -22.96 -18.56 -9.66
CA GLU A 72 -23.95 -19.64 -9.55
C GLU A 72 -24.24 -20.07 -8.10
N ILE A 73 -23.47 -19.61 -7.11
CA ILE A 73 -23.59 -19.98 -5.69
C ILE A 73 -23.84 -18.72 -4.82
N GLU A 74 -24.25 -17.59 -5.40
CA GLU A 74 -24.48 -16.33 -4.66
C GLU A 74 -25.92 -16.16 -4.10
N GLU A 75 -26.72 -17.23 -3.98
CA GLU A 75 -28.00 -17.24 -3.24
C GLU A 75 -27.81 -17.56 -1.74
#